data_AF-A0A2L0HAF5-F1
#
_entry.id   AF-A0A2L0HAF5-F1
#
_cell.length_a   1.000
_cell.length_b   1.000
_cell.length_c   1.000
_cell.angle_alpha   90.00
_cell.angle_beta   90.00
_cell.angle_gamma   90.00
#
_symmetry.space_group_name_H-M   'P 1'
#
loop_
_entity.id
_entity.type
_entity.pdbx_description
1 polymer ?
#
loop_
_entity_poly.entity_id
_entity_poly.type
_entity_poly.pdbx_seq_one_letter_code
_entity_poly.pdbx_strand_id
1 'polypeptide(L)'
;MADSTILAYSMNKEALTRDHGYPLRAVVGGWFGMAWVKWITDITVVEQPFLGYWQARDYFRWERSLGEPRLVPLAEMQVKAQIARPVQGAHLIAGQPYRIFGAAWSGEAVIRQVQVCTGDGRGWREGRLLETERPFAWRLWEYMWTPEEVGRYILRCRAIDGAGCVQPELPRSDCESYAANWIVPVEVTAVPEPQTYEEEFVI
;
A
#
# COMPACT_ATOMS: atom_id res chain seq x y z
N MET A 1 2.64 8.32 23.45
CA MET A 1 1.72 7.42 22.73
C MET A 1 1.11 8.23 21.61
N ALA A 2 0.91 7.65 20.43
CA ALA A 2 0.11 8.33 19.41
C ALA A 2 -1.33 8.46 19.94
N ASP A 3 -1.91 9.66 19.87
CA ASP A 3 -3.27 9.98 20.34
C ASP A 3 -4.35 9.11 19.65
N SER A 4 -3.97 8.40 18.59
CA SER A 4 -4.79 7.51 17.78
C SER A 4 -4.89 6.06 18.29
N THR A 5 -4.28 5.74 19.43
CA THR A 5 -4.26 4.37 19.97
C THR A 5 -5.55 4.05 20.71
N ILE A 6 -6.24 2.97 20.32
CA ILE A 6 -7.46 2.51 20.97
C ILE A 6 -7.40 1.03 21.38
N LEU A 7 -8.18 0.69 22.41
CA LEU A 7 -8.55 -0.69 22.71
C LEU A 7 -9.88 -0.99 22.02
N ALA A 8 -9.85 -1.85 21.02
CA ALA A 8 -11.03 -2.22 20.25
C ALA A 8 -11.60 -3.55 20.74
N TYR A 9 -12.92 -3.59 20.94
CA TYR A 9 -13.70 -4.81 21.19
C TYR A 9 -14.66 -5.16 20.03
N SER A 10 -14.75 -4.28 19.03
CA SER A 10 -15.57 -4.45 17.84
C SER A 10 -14.82 -4.03 16.58
N MET A 11 -15.10 -4.70 15.45
CA MET A 11 -14.61 -4.37 14.12
C MET A 11 -15.78 -4.43 13.13
N ASN A 12 -15.93 -3.39 12.30
CA ASN A 12 -17.03 -3.28 11.33
C ASN A 12 -18.43 -3.45 11.96
N LYS A 13 -18.64 -2.85 13.15
CA LYS A 13 -19.89 -2.90 13.94
C LYS A 13 -20.24 -4.27 14.55
N GLU A 14 -19.38 -5.27 14.40
CA GLU A 14 -19.56 -6.59 15.01
C GLU A 14 -18.47 -6.82 16.07
N ALA A 15 -18.72 -7.78 16.96
CA ALA A 15 -17.68 -8.23 17.88
C ALA A 15 -16.45 -8.72 17.10
N LEU A 16 -15.25 -8.56 17.69
CA LEU A 16 -14.06 -9.13 17.08
C LEU A 16 -14.23 -10.64 16.87
N THR A 17 -13.70 -11.16 15.77
CA THR A 17 -13.52 -12.61 15.62
C THR A 17 -12.31 -13.06 16.45
N ARG A 18 -12.19 -14.37 16.69
CA ARG A 18 -11.01 -14.94 17.35
C ARG A 18 -9.72 -14.53 16.64
N ASP A 19 -9.68 -14.62 15.31
CA ASP A 19 -8.48 -14.28 14.52
C ASP A 19 -8.13 -12.79 14.55
N HIS A 20 -9.13 -11.94 14.80
CA HIS A 20 -8.95 -10.49 14.94
C HIS A 20 -8.77 -10.02 16.38
N GLY A 21 -8.68 -10.92 17.37
CA GLY A 21 -8.25 -10.57 18.72
C GLY A 21 -9.35 -10.50 19.77
N TYR A 22 -10.49 -11.17 19.55
CA TYR A 22 -11.55 -11.25 20.57
C TYR A 22 -11.03 -11.67 21.97
N PRO A 23 -11.44 -11.02 23.07
CA PRO A 23 -12.45 -9.96 23.13
C PRO A 23 -11.88 -8.55 22.93
N LEU A 24 -10.56 -8.39 23.00
CA LEU A 24 -9.91 -7.08 23.04
C LEU A 24 -8.57 -7.08 22.30
N ARG A 25 -8.36 -6.05 21.48
CA ARG A 25 -7.07 -5.80 20.81
C ARG A 25 -6.67 -4.33 20.91
N ALA A 26 -5.39 -4.06 20.72
CA ALA A 26 -4.90 -2.72 20.41
C ALA A 26 -5.07 -2.44 18.91
N VAL A 27 -5.38 -1.19 18.60
CA VAL A 27 -5.35 -0.60 17.28
C VAL A 27 -4.50 0.66 17.40
N VAL A 28 -3.37 0.69 16.68
CA VAL A 28 -2.39 1.78 16.75
C VAL A 28 -2.34 2.44 15.38
N GLY A 29 -3.16 3.47 15.19
CA GLY A 29 -3.32 4.13 13.88
C GLY A 29 -1.97 4.59 13.31
N GLY A 30 -1.72 4.28 12.03
CA GLY A 30 -0.49 4.67 11.32
C GLY A 30 0.72 3.78 11.57
N TRP A 31 0.67 2.87 12.55
CA TRP A 31 1.77 1.96 12.87
C TRP A 31 1.59 0.60 12.21
N PHE A 32 2.70 -0.10 12.00
CA PHE A 32 2.69 -1.46 11.48
C PHE A 32 1.95 -2.42 12.44
N GLY A 33 1.40 -3.50 11.87
CA GLY A 33 0.45 -4.40 12.55
C GLY A 33 0.98 -5.14 13.77
N MET A 34 2.30 -5.26 13.98
CA MET A 34 2.85 -5.85 15.22
C MET A 34 2.52 -5.04 16.47
N ALA A 35 2.34 -3.72 16.34
CA ALA A 35 1.89 -2.87 17.43
C ALA A 35 0.41 -3.11 17.80
N TRP A 36 -0.36 -3.78 16.93
CA TRP A 36 -1.79 -4.01 17.09
C TRP A 36 -2.06 -5.33 17.81
N VAL A 37 -1.55 -5.44 19.04
CA VAL A 37 -1.58 -6.65 19.88
C VAL A 37 -3.01 -7.18 20.01
N LYS A 38 -3.20 -8.47 19.69
CA LYS A 38 -4.47 -9.19 19.80
C LYS A 38 -4.55 -9.93 21.13
N TRP A 39 -5.78 -10.21 21.59
CA TRP A 39 -6.03 -10.99 22.81
C TRP A 39 -5.41 -10.38 24.07
N ILE A 40 -5.59 -9.07 24.25
CA ILE A 40 -5.00 -8.35 25.38
C ILE A 40 -5.60 -8.85 26.69
N THR A 41 -4.75 -9.26 27.63
CA THR A 41 -5.11 -9.63 29.00
C THR A 41 -4.57 -8.64 30.02
N ASP A 42 -3.41 -8.04 29.75
CA ASP A 42 -2.68 -7.19 30.69
C ASP A 42 -2.02 -6.01 29.97
N ILE A 43 -1.96 -4.87 30.64
CA ILE A 43 -1.24 -3.67 30.19
C ILE A 43 -0.36 -3.21 31.35
N THR A 44 0.95 -3.20 31.13
CA THR A 44 1.93 -2.76 32.14
C THR A 44 2.62 -1.50 31.66
N VAL A 45 2.62 -0.48 32.51
CA VAL A 45 3.37 0.76 32.27
C VAL A 45 4.78 0.57 32.82
N VAL A 46 5.78 0.89 32.00
CA VAL A 46 7.20 0.75 32.34
C VAL A 46 7.91 2.08 32.09
N GLU A 47 8.96 2.34 32.87
CA GLU A 47 9.75 3.59 32.78
C GLU A 47 10.82 3.55 31.68
N GLN A 48 11.12 2.35 31.15
CA GLN A 48 12.16 2.13 30.15
C GLN A 48 11.62 1.32 28.97
N PRO A 49 12.20 1.43 27.76
CA PRO A 49 11.80 0.62 26.62
C PRO A 49 11.77 -0.88 26.96
N PHE A 50 10.64 -1.53 26.72
CA PHE A 50 10.49 -2.96 26.96
C PHE A 50 11.28 -3.76 25.92
N LEU A 51 12.32 -4.47 26.36
CA LEU A 51 13.21 -5.24 25.49
C LEU A 51 12.78 -6.70 25.31
N GLY A 52 11.47 -6.95 25.23
CA GLY A 52 10.93 -8.29 24.92
C GLY A 52 11.29 -8.76 23.51
N TYR A 53 11.31 -10.07 23.27
CA TYR A 53 11.80 -10.67 22.02
C TYR A 53 11.28 -10.01 20.73
N TRP A 54 9.97 -9.80 20.60
CA TRP A 54 9.37 -9.22 19.40
C TRP A 54 9.75 -7.76 19.18
N GLN A 55 9.84 -7.00 20.27
CA GLN A 55 10.19 -5.58 20.30
C GLN A 55 11.69 -5.32 20.31
N ALA A 56 12.54 -6.31 20.66
CA ALA A 56 13.99 -6.18 20.84
C ALA A 56 14.84 -6.96 19.82
N ARG A 57 14.27 -7.96 19.13
CA ARG A 57 15.03 -8.82 18.20
C ARG A 57 14.46 -8.97 16.80
N ASP A 58 13.14 -8.84 16.61
CA ASP A 58 12.53 -9.14 15.31
C ASP A 58 12.10 -7.87 14.55
N TYR A 59 11.16 -7.10 15.08
CA TYR A 59 10.59 -5.95 14.37
C TYR A 59 11.48 -4.70 14.46
N PHE A 60 12.61 -4.74 13.75
CA PHE A 60 13.55 -3.64 13.62
C PHE A 60 13.83 -3.30 12.16
N ARG A 61 14.27 -2.07 11.94
CA ARG A 61 14.92 -1.64 10.71
C ARG A 61 16.23 -0.96 11.03
N TRP A 62 17.17 -1.00 10.08
CA TRP A 62 18.32 -0.12 10.13
C TRP A 62 17.89 1.29 9.75
N GLU A 63 18.30 2.26 10.56
CA GLU A 63 18.27 3.67 10.22
C GLU A 63 19.70 4.13 9.98
N ARG A 64 19.97 4.56 8.76
CA ARG A 64 21.27 5.07 8.32
C ARG A 64 21.10 6.51 7.84
N SER A 65 20.90 7.43 8.79
CA SER A 65 20.98 8.87 8.53
C SER A 65 22.41 9.34 8.80
N LEU A 66 23.06 10.02 7.82
CA LEU A 66 24.35 10.73 7.92
C LEU A 66 25.15 10.46 9.23
N GLY A 67 25.65 9.23 9.40
CA GLY A 67 26.19 8.75 10.68
C GLY A 67 26.21 7.23 10.79
N GLU A 68 26.56 6.73 11.98
CA GLU A 68 26.63 5.29 12.26
C GLU A 68 25.25 4.63 12.15
N PRO A 69 25.15 3.47 11.48
CA PRO A 69 23.92 2.69 11.41
C PRO A 69 23.37 2.36 12.79
N ARG A 70 22.07 2.60 13.00
CA ARG A 70 21.38 2.22 14.24
C ARG A 70 20.21 1.31 13.95
N LEU A 71 20.04 0.31 14.81
CA LEU A 71 18.88 -0.56 14.76
C LEU A 71 17.75 0.13 15.53
N VAL A 72 16.66 0.47 14.85
CA VAL A 72 15.49 1.15 15.44
C VAL A 72 14.25 0.27 15.34
N PRO A 73 13.38 0.22 16.37
CA PRO A 73 12.14 -0.53 16.31
C PRO A 73 11.26 -0.08 15.14
N LEU A 74 10.55 -1.03 14.53
CA LEU A 74 9.55 -0.71 13.53
C LEU A 74 8.36 -0.02 14.22
N ALA A 75 7.93 1.11 13.66
CA ALA A 75 6.87 1.94 14.24
C ALA A 75 5.88 2.35 13.15
N GLU A 76 5.95 3.59 12.69
CA GLU A 76 5.06 4.15 11.66
C GLU A 76 5.30 3.53 10.28
N MET A 77 4.21 3.35 9.54
CA MET A 77 4.24 2.96 8.14
C MET A 77 4.68 4.13 7.26
N GLN A 78 5.55 3.84 6.29
CA GLN A 78 5.94 4.83 5.29
C GLN A 78 4.89 4.94 4.18
N VAL A 79 4.85 6.10 3.52
CA VAL A 79 4.01 6.34 2.35
C VAL A 79 4.19 5.24 1.28
N LYS A 80 3.06 4.70 0.80
CA LYS A 80 3.02 3.70 -0.27
C LYS A 80 1.71 3.79 -1.06
N ALA A 81 1.79 3.56 -2.37
CA ALA A 81 0.70 3.20 -3.25
C ALA A 81 0.99 1.85 -3.89
N GLN A 82 -0.08 1.09 -4.16
CA GLN A 82 -0.03 -0.20 -4.83
C GLN A 82 -1.16 -0.31 -5.84
N ILE A 83 -0.84 -0.77 -7.05
CA ILE A 83 -1.84 -1.17 -8.07
C ILE A 83 -2.49 -2.48 -7.62
N ALA A 84 -3.81 -2.51 -7.57
CA ALA A 84 -4.61 -3.71 -7.29
C ALA A 84 -5.14 -4.35 -8.58
N ARG A 85 -5.51 -3.53 -9.57
CA ARG A 85 -5.73 -3.98 -10.96
C ARG A 85 -5.12 -2.99 -11.95
N PRO A 86 -4.54 -3.48 -13.05
CA PRO A 86 -4.47 -4.89 -13.44
C PRO A 86 -3.52 -5.71 -12.55
N VAL A 87 -3.59 -7.04 -12.63
CA VAL A 87 -2.61 -7.93 -11.99
C VAL A 87 -1.39 -8.14 -12.89
N GLN A 88 -0.29 -8.59 -12.31
CA GLN A 88 0.91 -8.97 -13.06
C GLN A 88 0.56 -9.98 -14.17
N GLY A 89 1.00 -9.69 -15.39
CA GLY A 89 0.79 -10.54 -16.57
C GLY A 89 -0.61 -10.42 -17.20
N ALA A 90 -1.44 -9.46 -16.80
CA ALA A 90 -2.77 -9.31 -17.38
C ALA A 90 -2.72 -8.94 -18.88
N HIS A 91 -3.69 -9.44 -19.62
CA HIS A 91 -3.96 -9.04 -21.01
C HIS A 91 -5.02 -7.94 -21.05
N LEU A 92 -4.73 -6.84 -21.73
CA LEU A 92 -5.63 -5.70 -21.94
C LEU A 92 -5.91 -5.54 -23.43
N ILE A 93 -7.00 -4.89 -23.82
CA ILE A 93 -7.30 -4.66 -25.24
C ILE A 93 -6.74 -3.29 -25.64
N ALA A 94 -5.88 -3.26 -26.66
CA ALA A 94 -5.37 -2.02 -27.25
C ALA A 94 -6.53 -1.17 -27.81
N GLY A 95 -6.46 0.14 -27.64
CA GLY A 95 -7.50 1.09 -28.04
C GLY A 95 -8.72 1.16 -27.11
N GLN A 96 -8.87 0.23 -26.16
CA GLN A 96 -9.99 0.25 -25.20
C GLN A 96 -9.60 0.91 -23.86
N PRO A 97 -10.45 1.78 -23.29
CA PRO A 97 -10.22 2.35 -21.96
C PRO A 97 -10.18 1.26 -20.87
N TYR A 98 -9.14 1.30 -20.07
CA TYR A 98 -8.95 0.44 -18.91
C TYR A 98 -8.85 1.27 -17.62
N ARG A 99 -9.53 0.82 -16.57
CA ARG A 99 -9.46 1.42 -15.24
C ARG A 99 -8.35 0.78 -14.43
N ILE A 100 -7.22 1.47 -14.31
CA ILE A 100 -6.18 1.12 -13.33
C ILE A 100 -6.70 1.56 -11.96
N PHE A 101 -6.67 0.69 -10.96
CA PHE A 101 -7.09 1.05 -9.60
C PHE A 101 -6.21 0.43 -8.53
N GLY A 102 -6.16 1.07 -7.38
CA GLY A 102 -5.34 0.64 -6.27
C GLY A 102 -5.68 1.31 -4.95
N ALA A 103 -4.81 1.09 -3.98
CA ALA A 103 -4.86 1.73 -2.67
C ALA A 103 -3.55 2.46 -2.38
N ALA A 104 -3.63 3.51 -1.57
CA ALA A 104 -2.50 4.25 -1.07
C ALA A 104 -2.67 4.53 0.43
N TRP A 105 -1.58 4.56 1.18
CA TRP A 105 -1.57 4.82 2.62
C TRP A 105 -0.26 5.49 3.04
N SER A 106 -0.31 6.20 4.15
CA SER A 106 0.85 6.68 4.90
C SER A 106 0.53 6.54 6.39
N GLY A 107 1.54 6.60 7.26
CA GLY A 107 1.40 6.40 8.70
C GLY A 107 0.48 7.45 9.33
N GLU A 108 1.06 8.53 9.87
CA GLU A 108 0.29 9.62 10.46
C GLU A 108 -0.14 10.68 9.42
N ALA A 109 0.54 10.74 8.27
CA ALA A 109 0.22 11.67 7.20
C ALA A 109 -0.93 11.16 6.32
N VAL A 110 -1.68 12.10 5.75
CA VAL A 110 -2.75 11.81 4.78
C VAL A 110 -2.20 11.70 3.36
N ILE A 111 -2.75 10.80 2.53
CA ILE A 111 -2.38 10.74 1.11
C ILE A 111 -2.95 11.95 0.37
N ARG A 112 -2.07 12.73 -0.26
CA ARG A 112 -2.43 13.91 -1.06
C ARG A 112 -2.54 13.63 -2.54
N GLN A 113 -1.64 12.82 -3.07
CA GLN A 113 -1.58 12.53 -4.49
C GLN A 113 -1.17 11.08 -4.72
N VAL A 114 -1.71 10.48 -5.78
CA VAL A 114 -1.17 9.27 -6.37
C VAL A 114 -0.83 9.57 -7.83
N GLN A 115 0.37 9.19 -8.25
CA GLN A 115 0.83 9.34 -9.62
C GLN A 115 0.98 7.97 -10.26
N VAL A 116 0.63 7.87 -11.54
CA VAL A 116 0.65 6.65 -12.35
C VAL A 116 1.51 6.87 -13.59
N CYS A 117 2.41 5.93 -13.88
CA CYS A 117 3.20 5.86 -15.10
C CYS A 117 2.88 4.53 -15.78
N THR A 118 2.57 4.55 -17.09
CA THR A 118 2.15 3.32 -17.80
C THR A 118 3.24 2.75 -18.72
N GLY A 119 4.41 3.39 -18.78
CA GLY A 119 5.50 2.97 -19.67
C GLY A 119 5.34 3.43 -21.13
N ASP A 120 4.35 4.28 -21.42
CA ASP A 120 4.06 4.85 -22.75
C ASP A 120 4.95 6.07 -23.11
N GLY A 121 6.02 6.32 -22.38
CA GLY A 121 6.90 7.47 -22.58
C GLY A 121 6.35 8.81 -22.08
N ARG A 122 5.10 8.89 -21.60
CA ARG A 122 4.47 10.16 -21.15
C ARG A 122 4.75 10.51 -19.68
N GLY A 123 5.55 9.69 -18.99
CA GLY A 123 5.95 9.95 -17.60
C GLY A 123 4.84 9.72 -16.58
N TRP A 124 4.88 10.48 -15.49
CA TRP A 124 3.94 10.39 -14.36
C TRP A 124 2.70 11.25 -14.61
N ARG A 125 1.51 10.71 -14.35
CA ARG A 125 0.22 11.39 -14.46
C ARG A 125 -0.57 11.23 -13.18
N GLU A 126 -1.41 12.20 -12.85
CA GLU A 126 -2.19 12.17 -11.62
C GLU A 126 -3.36 11.19 -11.71
N GLY A 127 -3.45 10.29 -10.72
CA GLY A 127 -4.61 9.45 -10.49
C GLY A 127 -5.65 10.16 -9.62
N ARG A 128 -6.92 9.81 -9.80
CA ARG A 128 -8.03 10.35 -9.02
C ARG A 128 -8.18 9.59 -7.70
N LEU A 129 -8.16 10.30 -6.58
CA LEU A 129 -8.52 9.74 -5.27
C LEU A 129 -10.05 9.65 -5.14
N LEU A 130 -10.56 8.50 -4.72
CA LEU A 130 -12.00 8.19 -4.75
C LEU A 130 -12.73 8.51 -3.45
N GLU A 131 -12.10 8.20 -2.32
CA GLU A 131 -12.73 8.33 -1.01
C GLU A 131 -12.34 9.64 -0.31
N THR A 132 -13.25 10.12 0.54
CA THR A 132 -12.96 11.18 1.50
C THR A 132 -11.83 10.75 2.42
N GLU A 133 -10.91 11.68 2.67
CA GLU A 133 -9.80 11.48 3.59
C GLU A 133 -10.30 11.04 4.97
N ARG A 134 -9.74 9.93 5.46
CA ARG A 134 -9.94 9.45 6.83
C ARG A 134 -8.57 9.13 7.43
N PRO A 135 -8.24 9.69 8.61
CA PRO A 135 -6.98 9.36 9.28
C PRO A 135 -6.79 7.86 9.43
N PHE A 136 -5.56 7.39 9.18
CA PHE A 136 -5.12 5.98 9.33
C PHE A 136 -5.79 4.95 8.41
N ALA A 137 -6.74 5.36 7.56
CA ALA A 137 -7.30 4.50 6.52
C ALA A 137 -6.49 4.65 5.22
N TRP A 138 -6.45 3.59 4.43
CA TRP A 138 -6.01 3.72 3.04
C TRP A 138 -6.96 4.65 2.27
N ARG A 139 -6.47 5.23 1.17
CA ARG A 139 -7.27 5.93 0.18
C ARG A 139 -7.25 5.14 -1.12
N LEU A 140 -8.43 4.81 -1.62
CA LEU A 140 -8.57 4.21 -2.93
C LEU A 140 -8.34 5.27 -4.02
N TRP A 141 -7.72 4.83 -5.12
CA TRP A 141 -7.41 5.68 -6.26
C TRP A 141 -7.63 4.95 -7.57
N GLU A 142 -7.83 5.71 -8.64
CA GLU A 142 -7.94 5.17 -10.00
C GLU A 142 -7.27 6.08 -11.04
N TYR A 143 -6.98 5.49 -12.20
CA TYR A 143 -6.53 6.20 -13.39
C TYR A 143 -7.11 5.51 -14.63
N MET A 144 -7.84 6.27 -15.44
CA MET A 144 -8.34 5.78 -16.73
C MET A 144 -7.23 5.88 -17.75
N TRP A 145 -6.90 4.76 -18.37
CA TRP A 145 -5.82 4.65 -19.34
C TRP A 145 -6.27 3.82 -20.54
N THR A 146 -5.94 4.27 -21.74
CA THR A 146 -6.13 3.50 -22.97
C THR A 146 -4.75 3.13 -23.50
N PRO A 147 -4.35 1.84 -23.51
CA PRO A 147 -3.14 1.41 -24.22
C PRO A 147 -3.34 1.65 -25.72
N GLU A 148 -2.58 2.55 -26.32
CA GLU A 148 -2.77 2.93 -27.73
C GLU A 148 -2.29 1.82 -28.68
N GLU A 149 -1.23 1.09 -28.32
CA GLU A 149 -0.58 0.10 -29.18
C GLU A 149 -0.61 -1.30 -28.57
N VAL A 150 -0.54 -2.33 -29.42
CA VAL A 150 -0.31 -3.71 -29.00
C VAL A 150 1.13 -3.83 -28.47
N GLY A 151 1.31 -4.45 -27.31
CA GLY A 151 2.64 -4.64 -26.73
C GLY A 151 2.68 -4.72 -25.22
N ARG A 152 3.89 -4.81 -24.69
CA ARG A 152 4.16 -4.90 -23.25
C ARG A 152 4.25 -3.50 -22.63
N TYR A 153 3.56 -3.32 -21.52
CA TYR A 153 3.58 -2.10 -20.71
C TYR A 153 4.01 -2.41 -19.27
N ILE A 154 4.75 -1.49 -18.66
CA ILE A 154 5.16 -1.57 -17.26
C ILE A 154 4.46 -0.44 -16.50
N LEU A 155 3.40 -0.80 -15.80
CA LEU A 155 2.61 0.12 -14.99
C LEU A 155 3.27 0.31 -13.64
N ARG A 156 3.32 1.56 -13.18
CA ARG A 156 3.89 1.94 -11.89
C ARG A 156 2.99 2.98 -11.23
N CYS A 157 2.89 2.94 -9.92
CA CYS A 157 2.25 3.98 -9.13
C CYS A 157 3.16 4.45 -8.00
N ARG A 158 3.00 5.71 -7.59
CA ARG A 158 3.62 6.23 -6.37
C ARG A 158 2.67 7.15 -5.62
N ALA A 159 2.73 7.12 -4.28
CA ALA A 159 2.02 8.08 -3.44
C ALA A 159 2.91 9.24 -3.00
N ILE A 160 2.26 10.39 -2.75
CA ILE A 160 2.81 11.56 -2.08
C ILE A 160 1.85 11.92 -0.94
N ASP A 161 2.37 12.03 0.27
CA ASP A 161 1.56 12.34 1.45
C ASP A 161 1.59 13.83 1.82
N GLY A 162 0.82 14.19 2.84
CA GLY A 162 0.66 15.56 3.34
C GLY A 162 1.90 16.14 4.00
N ALA A 163 2.88 15.31 4.36
CA ALA A 163 4.18 15.75 4.86
C ALA A 163 5.20 15.98 3.73
N GLY A 164 4.80 15.74 2.47
CA GLY A 164 5.68 15.84 1.31
C GLY A 164 6.59 14.61 1.12
N CYS A 165 6.36 13.52 1.86
CA CYS A 165 7.09 12.28 1.63
C CYS A 165 6.65 11.65 0.31
N VAL A 166 7.63 11.27 -0.51
CA VAL A 166 7.41 10.62 -1.81
C VAL A 166 7.85 9.17 -1.72
N GLN A 167 7.00 8.26 -2.20
CA GLN A 167 7.32 6.83 -2.25
C GLN A 167 8.57 6.59 -3.11
N PRO A 168 9.57 5.82 -2.61
CA PRO A 168 10.84 5.63 -3.30
C PRO A 168 10.69 4.70 -4.51
N GLU A 169 11.43 4.98 -5.58
CA GLU A 169 11.37 4.21 -6.82
C GLU A 169 12.04 2.83 -6.69
N LEU A 170 13.16 2.77 -5.99
CA LEU A 170 13.94 1.56 -5.78
C LEU A 170 13.87 1.10 -4.33
N PRO A 171 14.06 -0.21 -4.07
CA PRO A 171 14.33 -0.68 -2.72
C PRO A 171 15.50 0.12 -2.15
N ARG A 172 15.37 0.56 -0.90
CA ARG A 172 16.51 1.17 -0.23
C ARG A 172 17.51 0.07 0.08
N SER A 173 18.79 0.31 -0.22
CA SER A 173 19.88 -0.63 0.05
C SER A 173 20.09 -0.92 1.54
N ASP A 174 19.42 -0.18 2.44
CA ASP A 174 19.50 -0.32 3.89
C ASP A 174 18.29 -1.04 4.53
N CYS A 175 17.29 -1.47 3.74
CA CYS A 175 16.08 -2.14 4.23
C CYS A 175 16.11 -3.63 3.88
N GLU A 176 16.59 -4.47 4.81
CA GLU A 176 16.83 -5.90 4.53
C GLU A 176 15.67 -6.86 4.86
N SER A 177 14.45 -6.40 5.19
CA SER A 177 13.27 -7.31 5.26
C SER A 177 11.93 -6.62 5.52
N TYR A 178 11.89 -5.60 6.38
CA TYR A 178 10.67 -4.91 6.78
C TYR A 178 10.50 -3.54 6.09
N ALA A 179 9.30 -2.95 6.19
CA ALA A 179 9.01 -1.61 5.66
C ALA A 179 9.22 -1.43 4.14
N ALA A 180 8.87 -2.46 3.36
CA ALA A 180 8.97 -2.44 1.91
C ALA A 180 7.99 -1.44 1.25
N ASN A 181 8.42 -0.19 1.11
CA ASN A 181 7.60 0.88 0.54
C ASN A 181 7.98 1.29 -0.88
N TRP A 182 8.95 0.66 -1.53
CA TRP A 182 9.30 1.00 -2.92
C TRP A 182 8.18 0.71 -3.92
N ILE A 183 8.30 1.30 -5.11
CA ILE A 183 7.38 1.11 -6.23
C ILE A 183 7.49 -0.33 -6.73
N VAL A 184 6.35 -1.03 -6.76
CA VAL A 184 6.26 -2.38 -7.34
C VAL A 184 5.63 -2.25 -8.73
N PRO A 185 6.37 -2.53 -9.82
CA PRO A 185 5.83 -2.47 -11.16
C PRO A 185 4.83 -3.61 -11.41
N VAL A 186 3.83 -3.33 -12.25
CA VAL A 186 2.89 -4.32 -12.78
C VAL A 186 3.05 -4.36 -14.30
N GLU A 187 3.46 -5.50 -14.80
CA GLU A 187 3.57 -5.75 -16.23
C GLU A 187 2.25 -6.24 -16.80
N VAL A 188 1.87 -5.68 -17.94
CA VAL A 188 0.69 -6.11 -18.70
C VAL A 188 1.02 -6.19 -20.19
N THR A 189 0.20 -6.92 -20.93
CA THR A 189 0.30 -7.01 -22.39
C THR A 189 -0.99 -6.49 -23.01
N ALA A 190 -0.93 -5.42 -23.79
CA ALA A 190 -2.02 -5.02 -24.66
C ALA A 190 -2.06 -5.93 -25.90
N VAL A 191 -3.22 -6.51 -26.19
CA VAL A 191 -3.49 -7.39 -27.32
C VAL A 191 -4.51 -6.73 -28.26
N PRO A 192 -4.57 -7.11 -29.55
CA PRO A 192 -5.61 -6.61 -30.45
C PRO A 192 -7.00 -7.02 -29.95
N GLU A 193 -8.01 -6.24 -30.32
CA GLU A 193 -9.40 -6.59 -30.07
C GLU A 193 -9.74 -7.91 -30.78
N PRO A 194 -10.41 -8.87 -30.11
CA PRO A 194 -10.81 -10.11 -30.75
C PRO A 194 -11.73 -9.82 -31.93
N GLN A 195 -11.37 -10.32 -33.11
CA GLN A 195 -12.28 -10.28 -34.26
C GLN A 195 -13.40 -11.31 -34.03
N THR A 196 -14.63 -10.84 -33.80
CA THR A 196 -15.81 -11.70 -33.84
C THR A 196 -16.07 -12.04 -35.31
N TYR A 197 -15.85 -13.28 -35.71
CA TYR A 197 -16.34 -13.79 -36.99
C TYR A 197 -17.82 -14.13 -36.79
N GLU A 198 -18.73 -13.36 -37.38
CA GLU A 198 -20.10 -13.83 -37.58
C GLU A 198 -20.05 -14.93 -38.66
N GLU A 199 -20.24 -16.19 -38.25
CA GLU A 199 -20.53 -17.26 -39.20
C GLU A 199 -21.90 -16.95 -39.82
N GLU A 200 -21.92 -16.28 -40.98
CA GLU A 200 -23.07 -16.28 -41.88
C GLU A 200 -23.30 -17.72 -42.35
N PHE A 201 -24.09 -18.48 -41.59
CA PHE A 201 -24.70 -19.72 -42.08
C PHE A 201 -25.76 -19.32 -43.11
N VAL A 202 -25.37 -19.28 -44.38
CA VAL A 202 -26.31 -19.33 -45.49
C VAL A 202 -26.82 -20.77 -45.60
N ILE A 203 -28.10 -20.96 -45.31
CA ILE A 203 -28.85 -22.22 -45.45
C ILE A 203 -29.23 -22.44 -46.91
#